data_AF-X0XUN3-F1
#
_entry.id   AF-X0XUN3-F1
#
_cell.length_a   1.000
_cell.length_b   1.000
_cell.length_c   1.000
_cell.angle_alpha   90.00
_cell.angle_beta   90.00
_cell.angle_gamma   90.00
#
_symmetry.space_group_name_H-M   'P 1'
#
loop_
_entity.id
_entity.type
_entity.pdbx_description
1 polymer ?
#
loop_
_entity_poly.entity_id
_entity_poly.type
_entity_poly.pdbx_seq_one_letter_code
_entity_poly.pdbx_strand_id
1 'polypeptide(L)'
;GISPLLEFAAFLSINFAIINIFPLPALDGGRIVFVLLEWVRRGKRISPKTEGLIHAIGFILLMTAILAITYQDIIRIISGESLIP
;
A
#
# COMPACT_ATOMS: atom_id res chain seq x y z
N GLY A 1 -27.29 18.08 10.17
CA GLY A 1 -26.69 18.78 9.01
C GLY A 1 -25.66 17.88 8.36
N ILE A 2 -25.15 18.24 7.17
CA ILE A 2 -24.15 17.44 6.43
C ILE A 2 -22.71 17.58 6.97
N SER A 3 -22.47 18.47 7.93
CA SER A 3 -21.13 18.72 8.49
C SER A 3 -20.44 17.49 9.06
N PRO A 4 -21.07 16.57 9.81
CA PRO A 4 -20.37 15.39 10.33
C PRO A 4 -19.95 14.42 9.22
N LEU A 5 -20.73 14.37 8.12
CA LEU A 5 -20.39 13.55 6.94
C LEU A 5 -19.20 14.15 6.20
N LEU A 6 -19.13 15.48 6.07
CA LEU A 6 -17.99 16.17 5.46
C LEU A 6 -16.72 16.02 6.28
N GLU A 7 -16.81 16.14 7.61
CA GLU A 7 -15.68 15.90 8.51
C GLU A 7 -15.19 14.45 8.44
N PHE A 8 -16.10 13.47 8.42
CA PHE A 8 -15.74 12.07 8.25
C PHE A 8 -15.10 11.78 6.88
N ALA A 9 -15.67 12.33 5.80
CA ALA A 9 -15.10 12.19 4.47
C ALA A 9 -13.71 12.84 4.35
N ALA A 10 -13.52 14.02 4.95
CA ALA A 10 -12.23 14.68 5.01
C ALA A 10 -11.20 13.85 5.79
N PHE A 11 -11.60 13.29 6.94
CA PHE A 11 -10.76 12.41 7.73
C PHE A 11 -10.33 11.18 6.94
N LEU A 12 -11.26 10.47 6.29
CA LEU A 12 -10.94 9.31 5.45
C LEU A 12 -10.01 9.69 4.29
N SER A 13 -10.33 10.79 3.59
CA SER A 13 -9.53 11.27 2.44
C SER A 13 -8.07 11.51 2.83
N ILE A 14 -7.82 12.17 3.96
CA ILE A 14 -6.46 12.42 4.46
C ILE A 14 -5.75 11.11 4.78
N ASN A 15 -6.42 10.15 5.43
CA ASN A 15 -5.83 8.84 5.71
C ASN A 15 -5.45 8.09 4.43
N PHE A 16 -6.33 8.07 3.44
CA PHE A 16 -6.03 7.47 2.13
C PHE A 16 -4.90 8.19 1.41
N ALA A 17 -4.82 9.52 1.49
CA ALA A 17 -3.73 10.28 0.91
C ALA A 17 -2.38 9.92 1.56
N ILE A 18 -2.32 9.83 2.89
CA ILE A 18 -1.12 9.43 3.63
C ILE A 18 -0.71 8.00 3.24
N ILE A 19 -1.66 7.05 3.22
CA ILE A 19 -1.38 5.66 2.85
C ILE A 19 -0.86 5.57 1.41
N ASN A 20 -1.47 6.29 0.47
CA ASN A 20 -1.08 6.27 -0.93
C ASN A 20 0.28 6.92 -1.21
N ILE A 21 0.82 7.77 -0.33
CA ILE A 21 2.16 8.34 -0.49
C ILE A 21 3.26 7.31 -0.18
N PHE A 22 2.96 6.25 0.57
CA PHE A 22 3.96 5.22 0.87
C PHE A 22 4.51 4.58 -0.42
N PRO A 23 5.80 4.21 -0.43
CA PRO A 23 6.48 3.63 -1.59
C PRO A 23 6.14 2.13 -1.74
N LEU A 24 4.86 1.77 -1.62
CA LEU A 24 4.40 0.40 -1.77
C LEU A 24 4.03 0.12 -3.22
N PRO A 25 4.47 -1.02 -3.78
CA PRO A 25 4.01 -1.47 -5.07
C PRO A 25 2.47 -1.60 -5.08
N ALA A 26 1.85 -1.19 -6.18
CA ALA A 26 0.39 -1.08 -6.38
C ALA A 26 -0.31 0.14 -5.77
N LEU A 27 0.35 0.94 -4.93
CA LEU A 27 -0.15 2.25 -4.52
C LEU A 27 0.41 3.37 -5.42
N ASP A 28 -0.28 4.52 -5.44
CA ASP A 28 0.10 5.69 -6.24
C ASP A 28 1.52 6.19 -5.90
N GLY A 29 1.93 6.10 -4.63
CA GLY A 29 3.24 6.47 -4.14
C GLY A 29 4.37 5.60 -4.69
N GLY A 30 4.11 4.33 -5.00
CA GLY A 30 5.06 3.47 -5.69
C GLY A 30 5.44 4.02 -7.06
N ARG A 31 4.45 4.54 -7.81
CA ARG A 31 4.66 5.18 -9.10
C ARG A 31 5.42 6.51 -8.97
N ILE A 32 5.10 7.30 -7.93
CA ILE A 32 5.83 8.53 -7.63
C ILE A 32 7.33 8.24 -7.44
N VAL A 33 7.68 7.16 -6.73
CA VAL A 33 9.08 6.74 -6.57
C VAL A 33 9.74 6.42 -7.91
N PHE A 34 9.07 5.72 -8.83
CA PHE A 34 9.61 5.45 -10.16
C PHE A 34 9.85 6.74 -10.94
N VAL A 35 8.90 7.67 -10.94
CA VAL A 35 9.04 8.97 -11.61
C VAL A 35 10.19 9.78 -11.00
N LEU A 36 10.32 9.80 -9.67
CA LEU A 36 11.46 10.45 -9.00
C LEU A 36 12.79 9.79 -9.36
N LEU A 37 12.83 8.46 -9.45
CA LEU A 37 14.01 7.71 -9.89
C LEU A 37 14.36 8.01 -11.35
N GLU A 38 13.39 8.12 -12.24
CA GLU A 38 13.60 8.53 -13.63
C GLU A 38 14.18 9.94 -13.71
N TRP A 39 13.66 10.86 -12.90
CA TRP A 39 14.14 12.24 -12.83
C TRP A 39 15.59 12.30 -12.34
N VAL A 40 15.92 11.59 -11.26
CA VAL A 40 17.29 11.47 -10.73
C VAL A 40 18.23 10.81 -11.75
N ARG A 41 17.78 9.82 -12.51
CA ARG A 41 18.56 9.12 -13.54
C ARG A 41 18.67 9.87 -14.88
N ARG A 42 18.39 11.19 -14.90
CA ARG A 42 18.43 12.06 -16.08
C ARG A 42 17.48 11.62 -17.20
N GLY A 43 16.27 11.20 -16.85
CA GLY A 43 15.19 10.97 -17.82
C GLY A 43 15.28 9.66 -18.60
N LYS A 44 16.10 8.70 -18.16
CA LYS A 44 16.05 7.33 -18.68
C LYS A 44 14.74 6.69 -18.24
N ARG A 45 13.72 6.78 -19.10
CA ARG A 45 12.41 6.18 -18.89
C ARG A 45 12.54 4.70 -18.63
N ILE A 46 11.93 4.23 -17.56
CA ILE A 46 11.68 2.83 -17.32
C ILE A 46 10.57 2.42 -18.29
N SER A 47 10.69 1.25 -18.90
CA SER A 47 9.66 0.81 -19.83
C SER A 47 8.35 0.59 -19.06
N PRO A 48 7.18 1.00 -19.58
CA PRO A 48 5.90 0.77 -18.92
C PRO A 48 5.62 -0.71 -18.63
N LYS A 49 6.21 -1.61 -19.44
CA LYS A 49 6.16 -3.06 -19.21
C LYS A 49 6.93 -3.47 -17.96
N THR A 50 8.11 -2.88 -17.73
CA THR A 50 8.92 -3.14 -16.54
C THR A 50 8.27 -2.58 -15.28
N GLU A 51 7.76 -1.35 -15.35
CA GLU A 51 7.01 -0.72 -14.24
C GLU A 51 5.79 -1.58 -13.88
N GLY A 52 4.96 -1.94 -14.87
CA GLY A 52 3.79 -2.78 -14.66
C GLY A 52 4.12 -4.15 -14.07
N LEU A 53 5.22 -4.78 -14.51
CA LEU A 53 5.68 -6.05 -13.94
C LEU A 53 6.12 -5.89 -12.48
N ILE A 54 6.88 -4.85 -12.14
CA ILE A 54 7.31 -4.60 -10.75
C ILE A 54 6.10 -4.32 -9.86
N HIS A 55 5.14 -3.51 -10.33
CA HIS A 55 3.89 -3.27 -9.62
C HIS A 55 3.09 -4.57 -9.41
N ALA A 56 2.96 -5.42 -10.43
CA ALA A 56 2.25 -6.69 -10.31
C ALA A 56 2.92 -7.67 -9.34
N ILE A 57 4.25 -7.83 -9.43
CA ILE A 57 5.01 -8.69 -8.51
C ILE A 57 4.87 -8.17 -7.08
N GLY A 58 5.06 -6.87 -6.88
CA GLY A 58 4.94 -6.27 -5.56
C GLY A 58 3.51 -6.34 -5.01
N PHE A 59 2.49 -6.20 -5.85
CA PHE A 59 1.10 -6.41 -5.47
C PHE A 59 0.85 -7.83 -4.97
N ILE A 60 1.29 -8.84 -5.73
CA ILE A 60 1.16 -10.26 -5.36
C ILE A 60 1.87 -10.52 -4.04
N LEU A 61 3.12 -10.04 -3.89
CA LEU A 61 3.88 -10.18 -2.65
C LEU A 61 3.13 -9.58 -1.45
N LEU A 62 2.59 -8.38 -1.63
CA LEU A 62 1.87 -7.66 -0.58
C LEU A 62 0.56 -8.37 -0.21
N MET A 63 -0.19 -8.87 -1.20
CA MET A 63 -1.38 -9.70 -0.98
C MET A 63 -1.04 -11.00 -0.25
N THR A 64 0.02 -11.70 -0.66
CA THR A 64 0.47 -12.92 0.03
C THR A 64 0.88 -12.63 1.47
N ALA A 65 1.60 -11.53 1.72
CA ALA A 65 1.99 -11.13 3.07
C ALA A 65 0.76 -10.84 3.95
N ILE A 66 -0.21 -10.08 3.43
CA ILE A 66 -1.48 -9.81 4.13
C ILE A 66 -2.18 -11.12 4.47
N LEU A 67 -2.32 -12.04 3.52
CA LEU A 67 -2.97 -13.33 3.76
C LEU A 67 -2.22 -14.18 4.80
N ALA A 68 -0.89 -14.21 4.73
CA ALA A 68 -0.05 -14.97 5.66
C ALA A 68 -0.16 -14.43 7.09
N ILE A 69 -0.05 -13.11 7.27
CA ILE A 69 -0.21 -12.44 8.56
C ILE A 69 -1.63 -12.66 9.09
N THR A 70 -2.65 -12.43 8.26
CA THR A 70 -4.05 -12.61 8.64
C THR A 70 -4.33 -14.06 9.06
N TYR A 71 -3.78 -15.05 8.36
CA TYR A 71 -3.90 -16.45 8.72
C TYR A 71 -3.25 -16.76 10.08
N GLN A 72 -2.06 -16.23 10.32
CA GLN A 72 -1.38 -16.38 11.61
C GLN A 72 -2.16 -15.73 12.75
N ASP A 73 -2.70 -14.54 12.52
CA ASP A 73 -3.53 -13.83 13.50
C ASP A 73 -4.83 -14.58 13.79
N ILE A 74 -5.48 -15.16 12.78
CA ILE A 74 -6.67 -16.01 12.94
C ILE A 74 -6.36 -17.24 13.79
N ILE A 75 -5.27 -17.96 13.50
CA ILE A 75 -4.88 -19.13 14.29
C ILE A 75 -4.61 -18.73 15.74
N ARG A 76 -3.85 -17.65 15.95
CA ARG A 76 -3.55 -17.14 17.29
C ARG A 76 -4.83 -16.86 18.07
N ILE A 77 -5.78 -16.12 17.48
CA ILE A 77 -7.07 -15.80 18.09
C ILE A 77 -7.87 -17.07 18.43
N ILE A 78 -7.90 -18.07 17.54
CA ILE A 78 -8.66 -19.32 17.74
C ILE A 78 -7.98 -20.24 18.78
N SER A 79 -6.65 -20.28 18.80
CA SER A 79 -5.87 -21.12 19.72
C SER A 79 -5.89 -20.64 21.17
N GLY A 80 -6.40 -19.44 21.44
CA GLY A 80 -6.49 -18.87 22.78
C GLY A 80 -5.16 -18.40 23.35
N GLU A 81 -4.10 -18.32 22.54
CA GLU A 81 -2.84 -17.69 22.95
C GLU A 81 -3.04 -16.17 23.08
N SER A 82 -2.48 -15.59 24.15
CA SER A 82 -2.60 -14.17 24.44
C SER A 82 -2.01 -13.33 23.31
N LEU A 83 -2.74 -12.29 22.90
CA LEU A 83 -2.36 -11.34 21.85
C LEU A 83 -1.07 -10.53 22.15
N ILE A 84 -0.46 -10.75 23.31
CA ILE A 84 0.80 -10.15 23.78
C ILE A 84 1.61 -11.31 24.40
N PRO A 85 2.92 -11.44 24.10
CA PRO A 85 3.78 -12.40 24.80
C PRO A 85 3.86 -12.12 26.30
#